data_AF-A0A524LX36-F1
#
_entry.id   AF-A0A524LX36-F1
#
_cell.length_a   1.000
_cell.length_b   1.000
_cell.length_c   1.000
_cell.angle_alpha   90.00
_cell.angle_beta   90.00
_cell.angle_gamma   90.00
#
_symmetry.space_group_name_H-M   'P 1'
#
loop_
_entity.id
_entity.type
_entity.pdbx_description
1 polymer ?
#
loop_
_entity_poly.entity_id
_entity_poly.type
_entity_poly.pdbx_seq_one_letter_code
_entity_poly.pdbx_strand_id
1 'polypeptide(L)'
;AEGILRMEAEAVGEAACKLASRHGLGKLFIHTREFVLAVFKPGNSGGSGISDEGEISGKWEDKESPALLKAAEKNLDAMGFGLRCAGAYAASGRLEGREFVEKEASKLQESLFGRKQLQLFLEAFDGETCGHGAFALMEGYLICILPTLLSKSPITTVGLGDTLTAGAFLRGLELDVQT
;
A
#
# COMPACT_ATOMS: atom_id res chain seq x y z
N ALA A 1 16.79 12.55 -8.34
CA ALA A 1 17.15 12.16 -6.95
C ALA A 1 16.51 13.09 -5.90
N GLU A 2 16.36 14.38 -6.17
CA GLU A 2 15.83 15.35 -5.19
C GLU A 2 14.42 15.01 -4.67
N GLY A 3 13.51 14.53 -5.52
CA GLY A 3 12.16 14.12 -5.07
C GLY A 3 12.16 12.93 -4.10
N ILE A 4 13.10 11.98 -4.25
CA ILE A 4 13.26 10.88 -3.28
C ILE A 4 13.72 11.42 -1.92
N LEU A 5 14.66 12.38 -1.91
CA LEU A 5 15.13 13.03 -0.68
C LEU A 5 14.01 13.81 0.02
N ARG A 6 13.05 14.33 -0.73
CA ARG A 6 11.86 15.04 -0.23
C ARG A 6 10.67 14.14 0.07
N MET A 7 10.80 12.83 -0.16
CA MET A 7 9.72 11.85 -0.03
C MET A 7 8.48 12.23 -0.84
N GLU A 8 8.69 12.65 -2.09
CA GLU A 8 7.60 12.92 -3.03
C GLU A 8 7.02 11.60 -3.56
N ALA A 9 5.70 11.45 -3.53
CA ALA A 9 5.02 10.20 -3.89
C ALA A 9 5.24 9.80 -5.35
N GLU A 10 5.34 10.77 -6.26
CA GLU A 10 5.73 10.55 -7.66
C GLU A 10 7.12 9.90 -7.74
N ALA A 11 8.14 10.55 -7.19
CA ALA A 11 9.51 10.05 -7.24
C ALA A 11 9.68 8.69 -6.55
N VAL A 12 9.01 8.47 -5.42
CA VAL A 12 9.02 7.19 -4.70
C VAL A 12 8.29 6.11 -5.50
N GLY A 13 7.10 6.43 -6.05
CA GLY A 13 6.29 5.50 -6.84
C GLY A 13 7.01 5.06 -8.12
N GLU A 14 7.61 5.99 -8.85
CA GLU A 14 8.40 5.67 -10.03
C GLU A 14 9.59 4.77 -9.70
N ALA A 15 10.35 5.12 -8.65
CA ALA A 15 11.51 4.36 -8.25
C ALA A 15 11.12 2.94 -7.81
N ALA A 16 10.01 2.82 -7.08
CA ALA A 16 9.46 1.54 -6.64
C ALA A 16 9.02 0.68 -7.82
N CYS A 17 8.32 1.27 -8.81
CA CYS A 17 7.89 0.58 -10.02
C CYS A 17 9.07 0.09 -10.85
N LYS A 18 10.05 0.97 -11.11
CA LYS A 18 11.28 0.62 -11.84
C LYS A 18 12.06 -0.48 -11.12
N LEU A 19 12.13 -0.44 -9.79
CA LEU A 19 12.80 -1.47 -8.99
C LEU A 19 12.06 -2.82 -9.07
N ALA A 20 10.73 -2.81 -8.92
CA ALA A 20 9.91 -4.01 -9.02
C ALA A 20 10.01 -4.65 -10.41
N SER A 21 9.87 -3.84 -11.47
CA SER A 21 9.99 -4.25 -12.87
C SER A 21 11.37 -4.86 -13.17
N ARG A 22 12.45 -4.15 -12.80
CA ARG A 22 13.84 -4.58 -13.05
C ARG A 22 14.20 -5.91 -12.41
N HIS A 23 13.59 -6.24 -11.25
CA HIS A 23 13.90 -7.46 -10.50
C HIS A 23 12.78 -8.49 -10.51
N GLY A 24 11.70 -8.26 -11.27
CA GLY A 24 10.55 -9.17 -11.34
C GLY A 24 9.86 -9.39 -10.00
N LEU A 25 9.83 -8.37 -9.11
CA LEU A 25 9.24 -8.51 -7.78
C LEU A 25 7.72 -8.60 -7.89
N GLY A 26 7.11 -9.64 -7.30
CA GLY A 26 5.65 -9.75 -7.28
C GLY A 26 4.98 -8.65 -6.46
N LYS A 27 5.63 -8.19 -5.39
CA LYS A 27 5.18 -7.10 -4.53
C LYS A 27 6.36 -6.40 -3.85
N LEU A 28 6.34 -5.09 -3.83
CA LEU A 28 7.23 -4.22 -3.07
C LEU A 28 6.37 -3.31 -2.18
N PHE A 29 6.70 -3.28 -0.90
CA PHE A 29 5.98 -2.47 0.09
C PHE A 29 6.93 -1.45 0.70
N ILE A 30 6.59 -0.17 0.60
CA ILE A 30 7.36 0.95 1.12
C ILE A 30 6.52 1.65 2.18
N HIS A 31 7.08 1.80 3.37
CA HIS A 31 6.51 2.65 4.40
C HIS A 31 7.40 3.87 4.63
N THR A 32 6.80 5.05 4.54
CA THR A 32 7.41 6.30 5.00
C THR A 32 6.69 6.77 6.26
N ARG A 33 7.14 7.88 6.84
CA ARG A 33 6.43 8.50 7.97
C ARG A 33 5.04 8.99 7.58
N GLU A 34 4.88 9.55 6.38
CA GLU A 34 3.69 10.33 6.01
C GLU A 34 2.71 9.57 5.11
N PHE A 35 3.21 8.60 4.34
CA PHE A 35 2.40 7.72 3.50
C PHE A 35 3.05 6.34 3.34
N VAL A 36 2.27 5.36 2.94
CA VAL A 36 2.72 4.04 2.53
C VAL A 36 2.38 3.83 1.07
N LEU A 37 3.25 3.11 0.37
CA LEU A 37 3.11 2.81 -1.05
C LEU A 37 3.38 1.31 -1.27
N ALA A 38 2.54 0.65 -2.06
CA ALA A 38 2.77 -0.71 -2.48
C ALA A 38 2.75 -0.77 -4.01
N VAL A 39 3.74 -1.45 -4.59
CA VAL A 39 3.79 -1.79 -6.01
C VAL A 39 3.63 -3.29 -6.12
N PHE A 40 2.70 -3.78 -6.93
CA PHE A 40 2.51 -5.21 -7.11
C PHE A 40 2.01 -5.54 -8.51
N LYS A 41 2.26 -6.77 -8.96
CA LYS A 41 1.77 -7.24 -10.25
C LYS A 41 0.32 -7.68 -10.13
N PRO A 42 -0.64 -7.05 -10.83
CA PRO A 42 -2.02 -7.52 -10.84
C PRO A 42 -2.08 -8.82 -11.66
N GLY A 43 -2.26 -9.95 -10.98
CA GLY A 43 -2.36 -11.27 -11.63
C GLY A 43 -1.07 -12.10 -11.61
N ASN A 44 -0.85 -12.78 -10.49
CA ASN A 44 -0.72 -14.24 -10.44
C ASN A 44 -1.20 -14.67 -9.04
N SER A 45 -2.51 -14.82 -8.86
CA SER A 45 -3.07 -15.36 -7.63
C SER A 45 -2.67 -16.83 -7.49
N GLY A 46 -1.65 -17.11 -6.68
CA GLY A 46 -1.38 -18.40 -6.07
C GLY A 46 -0.66 -19.44 -6.92
N GLY A 47 0.55 -19.83 -6.50
CA GLY A 47 1.19 -21.07 -6.93
C GLY A 47 2.71 -21.00 -6.94
N SER A 48 3.36 -21.46 -5.86
CA SER A 48 4.69 -22.03 -6.02
C SER A 48 4.55 -23.27 -6.90
N GLY A 49 5.12 -23.24 -8.10
CA GLY A 49 5.09 -24.39 -9.00
C GLY A 49 5.52 -23.98 -10.41
N ILE A 50 6.82 -24.16 -10.66
CA ILE A 50 7.50 -24.20 -11.96
C ILE A 50 6.56 -24.32 -13.17
N SER A 51 6.53 -23.31 -14.04
CA SER A 51 6.85 -23.45 -15.49
C SER A 51 6.69 -22.10 -16.22
N ASP A 52 7.60 -21.94 -17.18
CA ASP A 52 7.80 -20.82 -18.08
C ASP A 52 6.64 -20.52 -19.05
N GLU A 53 6.75 -19.34 -19.68
CA GLU A 53 6.17 -18.95 -20.97
C GLU A 53 4.64 -18.76 -21.03
N GLY A 54 4.22 -17.59 -20.55
CA GLY A 54 2.94 -16.98 -20.88
C GLY A 54 3.05 -15.46 -20.83
N GLU A 55 3.72 -14.88 -21.83
CA GLU A 55 3.66 -13.44 -22.07
C GLU A 55 2.19 -13.02 -22.25
N ILE A 56 1.62 -12.36 -21.23
CA ILE A 56 0.45 -11.51 -21.44
C ILE A 56 0.97 -10.25 -22.13
N SER A 57 1.17 -10.34 -23.44
CA SER A 57 1.41 -9.23 -24.36
C SER A 57 0.11 -8.52 -24.77
N GLY A 58 -0.89 -8.51 -23.87
CA GLY A 58 -2.04 -7.65 -24.04
C GLY A 58 -1.63 -6.21 -23.77
N LYS A 59 -2.05 -5.26 -24.59
CA LYS A 59 -1.97 -3.83 -24.28
C LYS A 59 -2.89 -3.54 -23.10
N TRP A 60 -2.34 -3.03 -21.99
CA TRP A 60 -3.10 -2.70 -20.77
C TRP A 60 -3.74 -1.32 -20.92
N GLU A 61 -4.53 -1.15 -21.99
CA GLU A 61 -5.16 0.13 -22.34
C GLU A 61 -6.47 0.38 -21.56
N ASP A 62 -7.03 -0.61 -20.86
CA ASP A 62 -8.25 -0.45 -20.05
C ASP A 62 -7.94 -0.32 -18.55
N LYS A 63 -7.76 0.93 -18.08
CA LYS A 63 -7.70 1.28 -16.65
C LYS A 63 -8.96 0.86 -15.87
N GLU A 64 -10.07 0.65 -16.57
CA GLU A 64 -11.38 0.31 -15.98
C GLU A 64 -11.65 -1.21 -15.82
N SER A 65 -10.62 -2.06 -15.90
CA SER A 65 -10.84 -3.50 -15.67
C SER A 65 -11.36 -3.77 -14.25
N PRO A 66 -12.54 -4.39 -14.08
CA PRO A 66 -13.08 -4.70 -12.75
C PRO A 66 -12.13 -5.56 -11.89
N ALA A 67 -11.26 -6.35 -12.52
CA ALA A 67 -10.26 -7.15 -11.83
C ALA A 67 -9.12 -6.29 -11.24
N LEU A 68 -8.70 -5.22 -11.93
CA LEU A 68 -7.68 -4.30 -11.43
C LEU A 68 -8.23 -3.50 -10.24
N LEU A 69 -9.46 -3.00 -10.35
CA LEU A 69 -10.12 -2.30 -9.24
C LEU A 69 -10.23 -3.20 -8.01
N LYS A 70 -10.71 -4.45 -8.16
CA LYS A 70 -10.79 -5.41 -7.06
C LYS A 70 -9.42 -5.71 -6.44
N ALA A 71 -8.37 -5.82 -7.25
CA ALA A 71 -7.01 -6.03 -6.76
C ALA A 71 -6.46 -4.81 -5.99
N ALA A 72 -6.77 -3.60 -6.46
CA ALA A 72 -6.43 -2.36 -5.80
C ALA A 72 -7.16 -2.22 -4.45
N GLU A 73 -8.48 -2.40 -4.43
CA GLU A 73 -9.32 -2.39 -3.22
C GLU A 73 -8.77 -3.32 -2.14
N LYS A 74 -8.45 -4.55 -2.53
CA LYS A 74 -7.87 -5.55 -1.62
C LYS A 74 -6.53 -5.13 -1.04
N ASN A 75 -5.63 -4.58 -1.87
CA ASN A 75 -4.33 -4.12 -1.39
C ASN A 75 -4.46 -2.89 -0.50
N LEU A 76 -5.35 -1.96 -0.83
CA LEU A 76 -5.64 -0.79 -0.02
C LEU A 76 -6.28 -1.17 1.32
N ASP A 77 -7.19 -2.14 1.37
CA ASP A 77 -7.73 -2.65 2.64
C ASP A 77 -6.63 -3.27 3.51
N ALA A 78 -5.77 -4.10 2.91
CA ALA A 78 -4.64 -4.70 3.59
C ALA A 78 -3.67 -3.65 4.15
N MET A 79 -3.23 -2.71 3.32
CA MET A 79 -2.38 -1.59 3.75
C MET A 79 -3.03 -0.77 4.86
N GLY A 80 -4.33 -0.48 4.73
CA GLY A 80 -5.11 0.26 5.72
C GLY A 80 -5.16 -0.44 7.06
N PHE A 81 -5.33 -1.77 7.08
CA PHE A 81 -5.29 -2.54 8.33
C PHE A 81 -3.91 -2.48 8.98
N GLY A 82 -2.82 -2.63 8.21
CA GLY A 82 -1.46 -2.47 8.73
C GLY A 82 -1.21 -1.10 9.35
N LEU A 83 -1.70 -0.03 8.72
CA LEU A 83 -1.65 1.33 9.26
C LEU A 83 -2.41 1.46 10.58
N ARG A 84 -3.61 0.87 10.68
CA ARG A 84 -4.40 0.88 11.91
C ARG A 84 -3.69 0.14 13.04
N CYS A 85 -3.09 -1.02 12.76
CA CYS A 85 -2.26 -1.74 13.73
C CYS A 85 -1.09 -0.88 14.23
N ALA A 86 -0.30 -0.31 13.33
CA ALA A 86 0.85 0.50 13.70
C ALA A 86 0.46 1.76 14.46
N GLY A 87 -0.61 2.44 14.02
CA GLY A 87 -1.15 3.60 14.71
C GLY A 87 -1.66 3.28 16.12
N ALA A 88 -2.46 2.22 16.27
CA ALA A 88 -2.97 1.76 17.56
C ALA A 88 -1.82 1.37 18.50
N TYR A 89 -0.80 0.69 17.97
CA TYR A 89 0.38 0.30 18.74
C TYR A 89 1.18 1.53 19.18
N ALA A 90 1.42 2.49 18.28
CA ALA A 90 2.10 3.73 18.61
C ALA A 90 1.37 4.52 19.72
N ALA A 91 0.04 4.58 19.66
CA ALA A 91 -0.77 5.36 20.59
C ALA A 91 -0.98 4.69 21.96
N SER A 92 -0.99 3.35 22.01
CA SER A 92 -1.37 2.61 23.21
C SER A 92 -0.25 1.75 23.82
N GLY A 93 0.81 1.50 23.05
CA GLY A 93 1.87 0.53 23.40
C GLY A 93 1.41 -0.93 23.36
N ARG A 94 0.21 -1.22 22.86
CA ARG A 94 -0.42 -2.57 22.91
C ARG A 94 -1.15 -2.91 21.61
N LEU A 95 -1.39 -4.22 21.41
CA LEU A 95 -2.20 -4.77 20.32
C LEU A 95 -3.08 -5.91 20.88
N GLU A 96 -4.33 -5.59 21.23
CA GLU A 96 -5.25 -6.50 21.93
C GLU A 96 -6.42 -6.93 21.02
N GLY A 97 -6.10 -7.43 19.84
CA GLY A 97 -7.10 -7.91 18.86
C GLY A 97 -7.74 -6.81 18.00
N ARG A 98 -8.64 -7.22 17.10
CA ARG A 98 -9.15 -6.36 16.02
C ARG A 98 -10.00 -5.19 16.51
N GLU A 99 -10.94 -5.45 17.42
CA GLU A 99 -11.81 -4.39 17.97
C GLU A 99 -11.00 -3.29 18.67
N PHE A 100 -9.96 -3.68 19.41
CA PHE A 100 -9.03 -2.74 20.04
C PHE A 100 -8.30 -1.89 19.00
N VAL A 101 -7.76 -2.52 17.94
CA VAL A 101 -7.06 -1.82 16.86
C VAL A 101 -7.96 -0.79 16.19
N GLU A 102 -9.19 -1.17 15.83
CA GLU A 102 -10.14 -0.25 15.17
C GLU A 102 -10.52 0.92 16.11
N LYS A 103 -10.79 0.62 17.38
CA LYS A 103 -11.10 1.65 18.39
C LYS A 103 -9.95 2.64 18.58
N GLU A 104 -8.72 2.17 18.77
CA GLU A 104 -7.59 3.05 19.00
C GLU A 104 -7.21 3.83 17.74
N ALA A 105 -7.23 3.18 16.57
CA ALA A 105 -6.94 3.82 15.30
C ALA A 105 -7.96 4.93 14.94
N SER A 106 -9.24 4.76 15.30
CA SER A 106 -10.29 5.77 15.05
C SER A 106 -10.04 7.12 15.73
N LYS A 107 -9.16 7.17 16.74
CA LYS A 107 -8.78 8.40 17.46
C LYS A 107 -7.62 9.14 16.80
N LEU A 108 -6.97 8.52 15.81
CA LEU A 108 -5.79 9.05 15.15
C LEU A 108 -6.18 9.94 13.97
N GLN A 109 -5.24 10.81 13.60
CA GLN A 109 -5.40 11.69 12.45
C GLN A 109 -4.53 11.19 11.31
N GLU A 110 -5.07 11.24 10.09
CA GLU A 110 -4.28 11.02 8.90
C GLU A 110 -3.21 12.12 8.74
N SER A 111 -2.06 11.77 8.16
CA SER A 111 -1.05 12.75 7.79
C SER A 111 -1.60 13.73 6.75
N LEU A 112 -1.60 15.02 7.07
CA LEU A 112 -1.90 16.09 6.12
C LEU A 112 -0.87 16.15 4.98
N PHE A 113 0.40 15.83 5.28
CA PHE A 113 1.43 15.77 4.25
C PHE A 113 1.19 14.56 3.34
N GLY A 114 0.93 13.39 3.91
CA GLY A 114 0.58 12.19 3.15
C GLY A 114 -0.65 12.39 2.27
N ARG A 115 -1.67 13.10 2.78
CA ARG A 115 -2.87 13.44 2.01
C ARG A 115 -2.57 14.35 0.81
N LYS A 116 -1.63 15.31 0.96
CA LYS A 116 -1.13 16.11 -0.16
C LYS A 116 -0.35 15.27 -1.17
N GLN A 117 0.52 14.37 -0.69
CA GLN A 117 1.27 13.47 -1.54
C GLN A 117 0.37 12.49 -2.32
N LEU A 118 -0.75 12.07 -1.74
CA LEU A 118 -1.76 11.29 -2.44
C LEU A 118 -2.40 12.08 -3.59
N GLN A 119 -2.62 13.38 -3.45
CA GLN A 119 -3.12 14.22 -4.55
C GLN A 119 -2.09 14.36 -5.67
N LEU A 120 -0.82 14.63 -5.31
CA LEU A 120 0.27 14.66 -6.29
C LEU A 120 0.45 13.32 -7.00
N PHE A 121 0.24 12.20 -6.29
CA PHE A 121 0.25 10.86 -6.88
C PHE A 121 -0.86 10.71 -7.95
N LEU A 122 -2.09 11.14 -7.64
CA LEU A 122 -3.20 11.06 -8.60
C LEU A 122 -2.89 11.85 -9.87
N GLU A 123 -2.36 13.07 -9.72
CA GLU A 123 -1.95 13.93 -10.82
C GLU A 123 -0.82 13.32 -11.65
N ALA A 124 0.22 12.79 -10.99
CA ALA A 124 1.42 12.28 -11.65
C ALA A 124 1.19 10.96 -12.41
N PHE A 125 0.38 10.07 -11.86
CA PHE A 125 0.15 8.73 -12.44
C PHE A 125 -1.18 8.58 -13.17
N ASP A 126 -1.97 9.66 -13.27
CA ASP A 126 -3.36 9.62 -13.77
C ASP A 126 -4.14 8.49 -13.09
N GLY A 127 -4.09 8.54 -11.75
CA GLY A 127 -4.60 7.51 -10.86
C GLY A 127 -6.06 7.74 -10.45
N GLU A 128 -6.60 6.75 -9.73
CA GLU A 128 -7.99 6.75 -9.25
C GLU A 128 -8.04 6.66 -7.73
N THR A 129 -9.01 7.35 -7.14
CA THR A 129 -9.28 7.25 -5.70
C THR A 129 -10.03 5.96 -5.37
N CYS A 130 -9.65 5.30 -4.28
CA CYS A 130 -10.34 4.13 -3.77
C CYS A 130 -10.36 4.18 -2.24
N GLY A 131 -11.54 4.40 -1.67
CA GLY A 131 -11.72 4.64 -0.24
C GLY A 131 -10.87 5.81 0.25
N HIS A 132 -10.02 5.56 1.24
CA HIS A 132 -9.09 6.56 1.79
C HIS A 132 -7.77 6.67 1.02
N GLY A 133 -7.54 5.81 0.02
CA GLY A 133 -6.31 5.72 -0.75
C GLY A 133 -6.49 6.07 -2.21
N ALA A 134 -5.44 5.80 -2.97
CA ALA A 134 -5.45 5.91 -4.42
C ALA A 134 -4.65 4.76 -5.03
N PHE A 135 -4.91 4.49 -6.29
CA PHE A 135 -4.14 3.55 -7.07
C PHE A 135 -3.90 4.06 -8.50
N ALA A 136 -2.87 3.54 -9.16
CA ALA A 136 -2.59 3.81 -10.55
C ALA A 136 -1.88 2.61 -11.19
N LEU A 137 -1.85 2.58 -12.52
CA LEU A 137 -1.14 1.56 -13.29
C LEU A 137 0.08 2.16 -13.97
N MET A 138 1.24 1.51 -13.81
CA MET A 138 2.50 1.91 -14.44
C MET A 138 3.29 0.66 -14.82
N GLU A 139 3.78 0.56 -16.06
CA GLU A 139 4.66 -0.52 -16.54
C GLU A 139 4.16 -1.96 -16.21
N GLY A 140 2.85 -2.18 -16.20
CA GLY A 140 2.29 -3.49 -15.85
C GLY A 140 2.23 -3.78 -14.34
N TYR A 141 2.43 -2.78 -13.51
CA TYR A 141 2.30 -2.85 -12.06
C TYR A 141 1.18 -1.92 -11.57
N LEU A 142 0.49 -2.39 -10.54
CA LEU A 142 -0.46 -1.58 -9.80
C LEU A 142 0.25 -0.95 -8.61
N ILE A 143 0.17 0.37 -8.53
CA ILE A 143 0.74 1.17 -7.45
C ILE A 143 -0.42 1.63 -6.57
N CYS A 144 -0.39 1.32 -5.28
CA CYS A 144 -1.36 1.78 -4.28
C CYS A 144 -0.68 2.70 -3.29
N ILE A 145 -1.38 3.75 -2.84
CA ILE A 145 -0.91 4.69 -1.82
C ILE A 145 -1.99 4.97 -0.76
N LEU A 146 -1.55 5.08 0.49
CA LEU A 146 -2.37 5.56 1.61
C LEU A 146 -1.57 6.54 2.47
N PRO A 147 -2.16 7.64 2.95
CA PRO A 147 -1.52 8.41 4.01
C PRO A 147 -1.51 7.63 5.32
N THR A 148 -0.50 7.89 6.14
CA THR A 148 -0.34 7.22 7.42
C THR A 148 -1.28 7.80 8.49
N LEU A 149 -1.54 7.01 9.52
CA LEU A 149 -2.19 7.47 10.75
C LEU A 149 -1.12 7.87 11.78
N LEU A 150 -1.17 9.11 12.23
CA LEU A 150 -0.16 9.68 13.12
C LEU A 150 -0.68 9.82 14.55
N SER A 151 0.09 9.29 15.50
CA SER A 151 -0.06 9.63 16.92
C SER A 151 0.78 10.87 17.23
N LYS A 152 0.16 11.91 17.80
CA LYS A 152 0.87 13.14 18.23
C LYS A 152 1.77 12.90 19.43
N SER A 153 1.41 11.93 20.27
CA SER A 153 2.12 11.58 21.50
C SER A 153 2.26 10.05 21.57
N PRO A 154 3.16 9.44 20.77
CA PRO A 154 3.32 8.00 20.75
C PRO A 154 3.91 7.51 22.08
N ILE A 155 3.33 6.43 22.62
CA ILE A 155 3.86 5.68 23.76
C ILE A 155 5.08 4.87 23.32
N THR A 156 5.07 4.35 22.09
CA THR A 156 6.19 3.61 21.50
C THR A 156 6.39 3.97 20.03
N THR A 157 7.64 3.89 19.59
CA THR A 157 8.06 4.04 18.19
C THR A 157 8.85 2.83 17.70
N VAL A 158 9.14 1.87 18.58
CA VAL A 158 9.89 0.66 18.26
C VAL A 158 8.96 -0.32 17.55
N GLY A 159 9.41 -0.90 16.44
CA GLY A 159 8.68 -1.96 15.73
C GLY A 159 7.43 -1.50 14.98
N LEU A 160 7.24 -0.19 14.75
CA LEU A 160 6.07 0.31 14.00
C LEU A 160 6.08 -0.16 12.55
N GLY A 161 7.25 -0.18 11.90
CA GLY A 161 7.41 -0.72 10.54
C GLY A 161 7.07 -2.21 10.50
N ASP A 162 7.61 -2.99 11.43
CA ASP A 162 7.33 -4.43 11.53
C ASP A 162 5.84 -4.70 11.76
N THR A 163 5.22 -3.95 12.67
CA THR A 163 3.78 -4.04 12.98
C THR A 163 2.94 -3.73 11.74
N LEU A 164 3.30 -2.67 11.02
CA LEU A 164 2.60 -2.24 9.82
C LEU A 164 2.67 -3.31 8.73
N THR A 165 3.87 -3.80 8.43
CA THR A 165 4.10 -4.78 7.37
C THR A 165 3.47 -6.13 7.73
N ALA A 166 3.60 -6.59 8.98
CA ALA A 166 2.97 -7.82 9.43
C ALA A 166 1.44 -7.75 9.38
N GLY A 167 0.85 -6.64 9.86
CA GLY A 167 -0.59 -6.42 9.81
C GLY A 167 -1.11 -6.39 8.37
N ALA A 168 -0.45 -5.64 7.49
CA ALA A 168 -0.85 -5.56 6.09
C ALA A 168 -0.72 -6.91 5.37
N PHE A 169 0.36 -7.65 5.61
CA PHE A 169 0.55 -8.95 5.01
C PHE A 169 -0.50 -9.96 5.47
N LEU A 170 -0.74 -10.06 6.79
CA LEU A 170 -1.74 -10.97 7.34
C LEU A 170 -3.14 -10.67 6.81
N ARG A 171 -3.52 -9.38 6.74
CA ARG A 171 -4.80 -8.97 6.16
C ARG A 171 -4.90 -9.32 4.68
N GLY A 172 -3.81 -9.18 3.92
CA GLY A 172 -3.73 -9.62 2.53
C GLY A 172 -4.08 -11.11 2.38
N LEU A 173 -3.45 -11.97 3.18
CA LEU A 173 -3.72 -13.41 3.18
C LEU A 173 -5.17 -13.74 3.55
N GLU A 174 -5.75 -13.06 4.54
CA GLU A 174 -7.18 -13.23 4.89
C GLU A 174 -8.10 -12.92 3.70
N LEU A 175 -7.81 -11.86 2.96
CA LEU A 175 -8.58 -11.44 1.79
C LEU A 175 -8.35 -12.35 0.58
N ASP A 176 -7.25 -13.10 0.52
CA ASP A 176 -6.98 -14.13 -0.51
C ASP A 176 -7.86 -15.36 -0.32
N VAL A 177 -8.19 -15.72 0.91
CA VAL A 177 -9.01 -16.91 1.21
C VAL A 177 -10.52 -16.62 1.12
N GLN A 178 -10.93 -15.34 1.16
CA GLN A 178 -12.33 -14.91 1.11
C GLN A 178 -12.84 -14.64 -0.32
N THR A 179 -11.95 -14.63 -1.31
CA THR A 179 -12.26 -14.41 -2.74
C THR A 179 -12.32 -15.71 -3.51
#